data_AF-A0ABD3B4W5-F1
#
_entry.id   AF-A0ABD3B4W5-F1
#
_cell.length_a   1.000
_cell.length_b   1.000
_cell.length_c   1.000
_cell.angle_alpha   90.00
_cell.angle_beta   90.00
_cell.angle_gamma   90.00
#
_symmetry.space_group_name_H-M   'P 1'
#
loop_
_entity.id
_entity.type
_entity.pdbx_description
1 polymer ?
#
loop_
_entity_poly.entity_id
_entity_poly.type
_entity_poly.pdbx_seq_one_letter_code
_entity_poly.pdbx_strand_id
1 'polypeptide(L)'
;MNHVSVGWTYECTDQWKFLRTLCRTELFGTKVIESQSSLREQKVNELVQFLISKEMEEVKIAEIVFISVFNFLGNIFFSKNFINYDVENGGGMSGLIREIVELWTTPNISDLYPILGGLDLQGLSKMAHMCFAKYAVHGKELSKKEERINTKIQQGRKTSWMCCCIMISQMIR
;
A
#
# COMPACT_ATOMS: atom_id res chain seq x y z
N MET A 1 11.98 0.26 -19.26
CA MET A 1 10.62 -0.17 -18.89
C MET A 1 10.09 0.74 -17.77
N ASN A 2 9.77 2.01 -18.04
CA ASN A 2 9.31 2.96 -16.99
C ASN A 2 8.10 3.84 -17.40
N HIS A 3 7.42 3.53 -18.51
CA HIS A 3 6.39 4.43 -19.07
C HIS A 3 5.02 4.39 -18.35
N VAL A 4 4.85 3.61 -17.28
CA VAL A 4 3.54 3.39 -16.62
C VAL A 4 3.56 3.77 -15.12
N SER A 5 4.51 4.60 -14.70
CA SER A 5 4.61 5.06 -13.31
C SER A 5 3.91 6.38 -13.07
N VAL A 6 3.05 6.48 -12.05
CA VAL A 6 2.52 7.79 -11.62
C VAL A 6 3.59 8.60 -10.87
N GLY A 7 4.40 7.95 -10.05
CA GLY A 7 5.37 8.61 -9.16
C GLY A 7 6.79 8.75 -9.74
N TRP A 8 7.18 7.86 -10.65
CA TRP A 8 8.59 7.67 -11.06
C TRP A 8 8.81 7.74 -12.56
N THR A 9 7.80 8.15 -13.35
CA THR A 9 8.01 8.37 -14.78
C THR A 9 8.77 9.67 -14.94
N TYR A 10 9.83 9.62 -15.75
CA TYR A 10 10.56 10.82 -16.15
C TYR A 10 9.81 11.59 -17.26
N GLU A 11 8.92 10.90 -17.96
CA GLU A 11 8.20 11.43 -19.12
C GLU A 11 6.73 11.71 -18.81
N CYS A 12 6.25 12.89 -19.21
CA CYS A 12 4.85 13.30 -19.12
C CYS A 12 4.03 12.73 -20.30
N THR A 13 3.95 11.41 -20.38
CA THR A 13 3.20 10.69 -21.42
C THR A 13 1.70 10.84 -21.23
N ASP A 14 0.90 10.60 -22.27
CA ASP A 14 -0.56 10.63 -22.15
C ASP A 14 -1.10 9.54 -21.21
N GLN A 15 -0.40 8.41 -21.12
CA GLN A 15 -0.68 7.35 -20.15
C GLN A 15 -0.46 7.84 -18.71
N TRP A 16 0.63 8.57 -18.45
CA TRP A 16 0.86 9.19 -17.14
C TRP A 16 -0.24 10.20 -16.79
N LYS A 17 -0.60 11.08 -17.73
CA LYS A 17 -1.68 12.08 -17.54
C LYS A 17 -3.01 11.39 -17.25
N PHE A 18 -3.31 10.30 -17.96
CA PHE A 18 -4.50 9.49 -17.75
C PHE A 18 -4.53 8.90 -16.34
N LEU A 19 -3.46 8.22 -15.91
CA LEU A 19 -3.36 7.65 -14.57
C LEU A 19 -3.46 8.73 -13.48
N ARG A 20 -2.81 9.88 -13.67
CA ARG A 20 -2.93 11.01 -12.73
C ARG A 20 -4.35 11.55 -12.65
N THR A 21 -5.03 11.65 -13.78
CA THR A 21 -6.42 12.11 -13.84
C THR A 21 -7.33 11.12 -13.12
N LEU A 22 -7.16 9.82 -13.36
CA LEU A 22 -7.89 8.77 -12.66
C LEU A 22 -7.69 8.84 -11.14
N CYS A 23 -6.44 8.99 -10.68
CA CYS A 23 -6.16 9.18 -9.25
C CYS A 23 -6.88 10.42 -8.69
N ARG A 24 -6.85 11.54 -9.42
CA ARG A 24 -7.46 12.80 -8.97
C ARG A 24 -8.99 12.75 -8.97
N THR A 25 -9.64 12.08 -9.92
CA THR A 25 -11.10 12.10 -10.05
C THR A 25 -11.76 10.95 -9.29
N GLU A 26 -11.22 9.74 -9.41
CA GLU A 26 -11.89 8.52 -8.94
C GLU A 26 -11.39 8.03 -7.58
N LEU A 27 -10.14 8.34 -7.20
CA LEU A 27 -9.55 7.82 -5.96
C LEU A 27 -9.46 8.90 -4.86
N PHE A 28 -9.00 10.09 -5.23
CA PHE A 28 -8.72 11.19 -4.30
C PHE A 28 -9.51 12.46 -4.64
N GLY A 29 -10.60 12.32 -5.39
CA GLY A 29 -11.50 13.44 -5.70
C GLY A 29 -12.26 13.90 -4.45
N THR A 30 -12.57 15.20 -4.36
CA THR A 30 -13.26 15.78 -3.19
C THR A 30 -14.52 15.02 -2.82
N LYS A 31 -15.36 14.67 -3.80
CA LYS A 31 -16.59 13.89 -3.59
C LYS A 31 -16.32 12.50 -2.99
N VAL A 32 -15.24 11.85 -3.43
CA VAL A 32 -14.83 10.52 -2.96
C VAL A 32 -14.27 10.60 -1.54
N ILE A 33 -13.51 11.65 -1.24
CA ILE A 33 -13.01 11.91 0.11
C ILE A 33 -14.17 12.24 1.05
N GLU A 34 -15.11 13.09 0.65
CA GLU A 34 -16.27 13.46 1.46
C GLU A 34 -17.20 12.26 1.73
N SER A 35 -17.44 11.41 0.73
CA SER A 35 -18.29 10.22 0.92
C SER A 35 -17.71 9.21 1.93
N GLN A 36 -16.40 9.24 2.17
CA GLN A 36 -15.70 8.40 3.13
C GLN A 36 -15.51 9.07 4.51
N SER A 37 -16.13 10.23 4.75
CA SER A 37 -15.94 10.99 6.00
C SER A 37 -16.33 10.18 7.25
N SER A 38 -17.48 9.50 7.21
CA SER A 38 -17.97 8.70 8.33
C SER A 38 -17.02 7.54 8.67
N LEU A 39 -16.46 6.89 7.66
CA LEU A 39 -15.50 5.80 7.85
C LEU A 39 -14.18 6.31 8.45
N ARG A 40 -13.70 7.49 8.03
CA ARG A 40 -12.52 8.13 8.65
C ARG A 40 -12.77 8.43 10.12
N GLU A 41 -13.90 9.04 10.42
CA GLU A 41 -14.29 9.39 11.79
C GLU A 41 -14.38 8.13 12.66
N GLN A 42 -15.01 7.07 12.15
CA GLN A 42 -15.05 5.77 12.83
C GLN A 42 -13.65 5.24 13.14
N LYS A 43 -12.73 5.26 12.17
CA LYS A 43 -11.36 4.74 12.37
C LYS A 43 -10.54 5.57 13.35
N VAL A 44 -10.73 6.90 13.33
CA VAL A 44 -10.10 7.79 14.33
C VAL A 44 -10.68 7.52 15.72
N ASN A 45 -12.00 7.34 15.84
CA ASN A 45 -12.62 7.01 17.12
C ASN A 45 -12.12 5.65 17.65
N GLU A 46 -12.02 4.62 16.81
CA GLU A 46 -11.44 3.32 17.19
C GLU A 46 -10.00 3.48 17.73
N LEU A 47 -9.18 4.30 17.05
CA LEU A 47 -7.81 4.59 17.48
C LEU A 47 -7.77 5.33 18.83
N VAL A 48 -8.61 6.36 19.01
CA VAL A 48 -8.68 7.12 20.26
C VAL A 48 -9.12 6.23 21.41
N GLN A 49 -10.14 5.40 21.22
CA GLN A 49 -10.60 4.46 22.26
C GLN A 49 -9.52 3.43 22.61
N PHE A 50 -8.75 2.95 21.63
CA PHE A 50 -7.61 2.06 21.87
C PHE A 50 -6.51 2.76 22.69
N LEU A 51 -6.22 4.03 22.43
CA LEU A 51 -5.22 4.77 23.21
C LEU A 51 -5.71 5.05 24.64
N ILE A 52 -7.01 5.34 24.82
CA ILE A 52 -7.61 5.52 26.14
C ILE A 52 -7.54 4.21 26.96
N SER A 53 -7.80 3.06 26.33
CA SER A 53 -7.72 1.76 27.05
C SER A 53 -6.30 1.35 27.44
N LYS A 54 -5.28 2.08 26.95
CA LYS A 54 -3.86 1.90 27.25
C LYS A 54 -3.32 2.95 28.22
N GLU A 55 -4.20 3.58 29.00
CA GLU A 55 -3.83 4.54 30.03
C GLU A 55 -2.79 3.93 31.00
N MET A 56 -1.69 4.65 31.22
CA MET A 56 -0.51 4.26 32.02
C MET A 56 0.37 3.13 31.43
N GLU A 57 0.13 2.67 30.20
CA GLU A 57 1.05 1.75 29.49
C GLU A 57 2.00 2.52 28.55
N GLU A 58 3.21 2.00 28.33
CA GLU A 58 4.10 2.51 27.28
C GLU A 58 3.60 2.05 25.91
N VAL A 59 3.33 3.01 25.03
CA VAL A 59 2.70 2.74 23.74
C VAL A 59 3.58 3.26 22.59
N LYS A 60 3.87 2.38 21.62
CA LYS A 60 4.57 2.75 20.39
C LYS A 60 3.61 3.44 19.41
N ILE A 61 3.44 4.74 19.55
CA ILE A 61 2.53 5.56 18.72
C ILE A 61 2.81 5.35 17.22
N ALA A 62 4.08 5.31 16.81
CA ALA A 62 4.46 5.13 15.41
C ALA A 62 3.91 3.82 14.81
N GLU A 63 3.93 2.73 15.58
CA GLU A 63 3.43 1.42 15.16
C GLU A 63 1.91 1.42 15.03
N ILE A 64 1.20 2.04 15.97
CA ILE A 64 -0.25 2.13 15.93
C ILE A 64 -0.73 3.00 14.77
N VAL A 65 -0.08 4.15 14.56
CA VAL A 65 -0.39 5.04 13.44
C VAL A 65 -0.13 4.32 12.12
N PHE A 66 0.98 3.59 12.01
CA PHE A 66 1.30 2.77 10.84
C PHE A 66 0.18 1.75 10.55
N ILE A 67 -0.21 0.95 11.54
CA ILE A 67 -1.29 -0.04 11.41
C ILE A 67 -2.61 0.65 11.00
N SER A 68 -2.95 1.76 11.65
CA SER A 68 -4.18 2.50 11.40
C SER A 68 -4.26 3.02 9.97
N VAL A 69 -3.18 3.65 9.48
CA VAL A 69 -3.10 4.20 8.13
C VAL A 69 -3.21 3.09 7.08
N PHE A 70 -2.45 2.01 7.23
CA PHE A 70 -2.48 0.92 6.24
C PHE A 70 -3.80 0.13 6.27
N ASN A 71 -4.44 0.00 7.43
CA ASN A 71 -5.79 -0.56 7.51
C ASN A 71 -6.85 0.36 6.90
N PHE A 72 -6.71 1.67 7.10
CA PHE A 72 -7.60 2.65 6.46
C PHE A 72 -7.47 2.61 4.94
N LEU A 73 -6.24 2.68 4.41
CA LEU A 73 -5.98 2.55 2.97
C LEU A 73 -6.45 1.18 2.44
N GLY A 74 -6.21 0.11 3.19
CA GLY A 74 -6.71 -1.22 2.86
C GLY A 74 -8.23 -1.27 2.78
N ASN A 75 -8.92 -0.59 3.69
CA ASN A 75 -10.37 -0.54 3.68
C ASN A 75 -10.91 0.26 2.49
N ILE A 76 -10.28 1.39 2.14
CA ILE A 76 -10.66 2.20 0.98
C ILE A 76 -10.47 1.43 -0.32
N PHE A 77 -9.28 0.86 -0.52
CA PHE A 77 -8.93 0.25 -1.79
C PHE A 77 -9.47 -1.17 -1.92
N PHE A 78 -9.57 -1.92 -0.82
CA PHE A 78 -9.84 -3.36 -0.82
C PHE A 78 -10.94 -3.79 0.16
N SER A 79 -11.54 -2.85 0.89
CA SER A 79 -12.50 -3.14 1.97
C SER A 79 -11.96 -4.16 2.99
N LYS A 80 -10.64 -4.18 3.20
CA LYS A 80 -9.93 -5.14 4.04
C LYS A 80 -8.91 -4.44 4.93
N ASN A 81 -8.79 -4.91 6.16
CA ASN A 81 -7.67 -4.55 7.01
C ASN A 81 -6.46 -5.40 6.57
N PHE A 82 -5.32 -4.77 6.39
CA PHE A 82 -4.10 -5.43 5.94
C PHE A 82 -3.16 -5.82 7.07
N ILE A 83 -3.24 -5.11 8.19
CA ILE A 83 -2.35 -5.28 9.33
C ILE A 83 -3.21 -5.52 10.57
N ASN A 84 -3.09 -6.71 11.15
CA ASN A 84 -3.78 -7.03 12.39
C ASN A 84 -2.95 -6.54 13.59
N TYR A 85 -3.63 -6.01 14.59
CA TYR A 85 -3.01 -5.52 15.83
C TYR A 85 -2.43 -6.63 16.73
N ASP A 86 -2.88 -7.87 16.54
CA ASP A 86 -2.70 -8.97 17.49
C ASP A 86 -1.77 -10.09 16.98
N VAL A 87 -1.12 -9.87 15.84
CA VAL A 87 -0.24 -10.90 15.26
C VAL A 87 1.19 -10.57 15.67
N GLU A 88 1.60 -11.19 16.78
CA GLU A 88 2.96 -11.20 17.35
C GLU A 88 4.08 -11.64 16.39
N ASN A 89 3.77 -11.93 15.13
CA ASN A 89 4.76 -12.29 14.13
C ASN A 89 4.31 -11.76 12.77
N GLY A 90 5.12 -10.91 12.15
CA GLY A 90 4.92 -10.36 10.81
C GLY A 90 4.94 -11.40 9.70
N GLY A 91 4.04 -12.38 9.74
CA GLY A 91 3.76 -13.34 8.69
C GLY A 91 2.59 -12.90 7.82
N GLY A 92 2.63 -13.24 6.53
CA GLY A 92 1.60 -12.88 5.57
C GLY A 92 1.66 -11.42 5.11
N MET A 93 0.51 -10.82 4.80
CA MET A 93 0.41 -9.51 4.14
C MET A 93 0.97 -8.35 5.01
N SER A 94 0.79 -8.41 6.32
CA SER A 94 1.28 -7.39 7.25
C SER A 94 2.81 -7.31 7.28
N GLY A 95 3.47 -8.46 7.34
CA GLY A 95 4.93 -8.57 7.25
C GLY A 95 5.47 -8.08 5.92
N LEU A 96 4.80 -8.42 4.82
CA LEU A 96 5.18 -7.95 3.49
C LEU A 96 5.07 -6.44 3.34
N ILE A 97 4.00 -5.83 3.86
CA ILE A 97 3.84 -4.38 3.83
C ILE A 97 4.97 -3.70 4.61
N ARG A 98 5.36 -4.27 5.77
CA ARG A 98 6.48 -3.76 6.55
C ARG A 98 7.82 -3.90 5.82
N GLU A 99 8.09 -5.07 5.23
CA GLU A 99 9.29 -5.32 4.40
C GLU A 99 9.38 -4.34 3.23
N ILE A 100 8.26 -4.05 2.57
CA ILE A 100 8.18 -3.05 1.50
C ILE A 100 8.47 -1.64 2.04
N VAL A 101 7.86 -1.23 3.15
CA VAL A 101 8.07 0.13 3.72
C VAL A 101 9.51 0.32 4.22
N GLU A 102 10.11 -0.70 4.82
CA GLU A 102 11.52 -0.68 5.23
C GLU A 102 12.44 -0.51 4.00
N LEU A 103 12.18 -1.28 2.95
CA LEU A 103 12.92 -1.15 1.68
C LEU A 103 12.78 0.25 1.07
N TRP A 104 11.59 0.83 1.17
CA TRP A 104 11.22 2.14 0.63
C TRP A 104 11.91 3.32 1.31
N THR A 105 12.05 3.21 2.62
CA THR A 105 12.65 4.25 3.45
C THR A 105 14.16 4.09 3.54
N THR A 106 14.72 2.98 3.05
CA THR A 106 16.16 2.74 3.03
C THR A 106 16.82 3.57 1.92
N PRO A 107 17.76 4.48 2.26
CA PRO A 107 18.49 5.24 1.27
C PRO A 107 19.39 4.32 0.44
N ASN A 108 19.35 4.48 -0.88
CA ASN A 108 20.19 3.73 -1.81
C ASN A 108 21.44 4.54 -2.16
N ILE A 109 22.62 3.99 -1.86
CA ILE A 109 23.93 4.60 -2.11
C ILE A 109 24.17 4.83 -3.60
N SER A 110 23.66 3.94 -4.45
CA SER A 110 23.76 4.08 -5.91
C SER A 110 23.00 5.30 -6.45
N ASP A 111 22.08 5.87 -5.68
CA ASP A 111 21.33 7.08 -6.02
C ASP A 111 22.18 8.33 -5.82
N LEU A 112 23.07 8.29 -4.82
CA LEU A 112 24.00 9.36 -4.49
C LEU A 112 25.26 9.28 -5.37
N TYR A 113 25.65 8.07 -5.77
CA TYR A 113 26.86 7.81 -6.56
C TYR A 113 26.53 7.03 -7.83
N PRO A 114 26.26 7.70 -8.96
CA PRO A 114 25.82 7.07 -10.21
C PRO A 114 26.79 6.01 -10.75
N ILE A 115 28.09 6.12 -10.44
CA ILE A 115 29.12 5.14 -10.83
C ILE A 115 28.82 3.75 -10.24
N LEU A 116 28.12 3.68 -9.11
CA LEU A 116 27.73 2.46 -8.42
C LEU A 116 26.35 1.94 -8.86
N GLY A 117 25.73 2.57 -9.86
CA GLY A 117 24.36 2.29 -10.32
C GLY A 117 24.08 0.83 -10.69
N GLY A 118 25.05 0.15 -11.29
CA GLY A 118 24.87 -1.22 -11.80
C GLY A 118 25.18 -2.35 -10.81
N LEU A 119 25.67 -2.04 -9.61
CA LEU A 119 26.26 -3.04 -8.71
C LEU A 119 25.30 -3.59 -7.64
N ASP A 120 24.13 -2.96 -7.43
CA ASP A 120 23.16 -3.30 -6.36
C ASP A 120 23.84 -3.60 -5.01
N LEU A 121 24.72 -2.69 -4.55
CA LEU A 121 25.61 -2.93 -3.40
C LEU A 121 24.88 -3.25 -2.10
N GLN A 122 23.66 -2.74 -1.93
CA GLN A 122 22.81 -2.98 -0.77
C GLN A 122 21.81 -4.11 -1.01
N GLY A 123 21.79 -4.73 -2.19
CA GLY A 123 20.84 -5.77 -2.57
C GLY A 123 19.38 -5.29 -2.65
N LEU A 124 19.15 -3.98 -2.68
CA LEU A 124 17.81 -3.39 -2.60
C LEU A 124 16.97 -3.74 -3.81
N SER A 125 17.57 -3.79 -5.02
CA SER A 125 16.82 -4.19 -6.22
C SER A 125 16.42 -5.66 -6.13
N LYS A 126 17.32 -6.55 -5.69
CA LYS A 126 16.99 -7.97 -5.47
C LYS A 126 15.90 -8.15 -4.41
N MET A 127 15.98 -7.44 -3.29
CA MET A 127 14.98 -7.48 -2.22
C MET A 127 13.63 -6.95 -2.70
N ALA A 128 13.62 -5.89 -3.51
CA ALA A 128 12.42 -5.38 -4.17
C ALA A 128 11.77 -6.49 -4.99
N HIS A 129 12.47 -7.06 -5.97
CA HIS A 129 11.93 -8.12 -6.82
C HIS A 129 11.31 -9.29 -6.02
N MET A 130 11.95 -9.67 -4.90
CA MET A 130 11.44 -10.71 -4.03
C MET A 130 10.14 -10.29 -3.31
N CYS A 131 10.10 -9.09 -2.72
CA CYS A 131 8.90 -8.55 -2.08
C CYS A 131 7.71 -8.54 -3.03
N PHE A 132 7.96 -8.21 -4.30
CA PHE A 132 6.93 -8.19 -5.34
C PHE A 132 6.41 -9.55 -5.72
N ALA A 133 7.29 -10.53 -5.87
CA ALA A 133 6.89 -11.89 -6.11
C ALA A 133 5.99 -12.39 -4.97
N LYS A 134 6.40 -12.15 -3.71
CA LYS A 134 5.61 -12.50 -2.52
C LYS A 134 4.25 -11.77 -2.52
N TYR A 135 4.22 -10.47 -2.80
CA TYR A 135 3.01 -9.66 -2.87
C TYR A 135 2.04 -10.13 -3.96
N ALA A 136 2.55 -10.41 -5.17
CA ALA A 136 1.74 -10.89 -6.29
C ALA A 136 1.11 -12.26 -5.99
N VAL A 137 1.83 -13.15 -5.30
CA VAL A 137 1.31 -14.44 -4.86
C VAL A 137 0.20 -14.24 -3.82
N HIS A 138 0.45 -13.44 -2.77
CA HIS A 138 -0.55 -13.16 -1.74
C HIS A 138 -1.79 -12.46 -2.30
N GLY A 139 -1.61 -11.51 -3.22
CA GLY A 139 -2.71 -10.81 -3.90
C GLY A 139 -3.58 -11.74 -4.73
N LYS A 140 -2.99 -12.70 -5.45
CA LYS A 140 -3.74 -13.72 -6.21
C LYS A 140 -4.56 -14.62 -5.29
N GLU A 141 -4.01 -15.05 -4.15
CA GLU A 141 -4.73 -15.87 -3.19
C GLU A 141 -5.90 -15.11 -2.54
N LEU A 142 -5.72 -13.82 -2.25
CA LEU A 142 -6.80 -12.94 -1.78
C LEU A 142 -7.90 -12.77 -2.84
N SER A 143 -7.53 -12.58 -4.11
CA SER A 143 -8.49 -12.47 -5.23
C SER A 143 -9.28 -13.77 -5.45
N LYS A 144 -8.62 -14.94 -5.40
CA LYS A 144 -9.29 -16.24 -5.53
C LYS A 144 -10.23 -16.54 -4.37
N LYS A 145 -9.85 -16.15 -3.15
CA LYS A 145 -10.70 -16.29 -1.95
C LYS A 145 -11.93 -15.39 -2.06
N GLU A 146 -11.77 -14.20 -2.63
CA GLU A 146 -12.85 -13.25 -2.86
C GLU A 146 -13.79 -13.68 -3.98
N GLU A 147 -13.27 -14.28 -5.05
CA GLU A 147 -14.09 -14.87 -6.12
C GLU A 147 -14.93 -16.06 -5.64
N ARG A 148 -14.43 -16.83 -4.67
CA ARG A 148 -15.20 -17.87 -3.98
C ARG A 148 -16.27 -17.32 -3.03
N ILE A 149 -16.09 -16.12 -2.49
CA ILE A 149 -17.03 -15.48 -1.55
C ILE A 149 -18.08 -14.64 -2.31
N ASN A 150 -17.72 -14.08 -3.46
CA ASN A 150 -18.46 -13.01 -4.10
C ASN A 150 -19.28 -13.43 -5.33
N THR A 151 -19.89 -14.62 -5.30
CA THR A 151 -20.93 -15.04 -6.26
C THR A 151 -22.23 -14.21 -6.15
N LYS A 152 -22.23 -13.05 -5.45
CA LYS A 152 -23.41 -12.17 -5.35
C LYS A 152 -23.22 -10.66 -5.50
N ILE A 153 -22.02 -10.06 -5.58
CA ILE A 153 -21.91 -8.60 -5.81
C ILE A 153 -20.69 -8.26 -6.69
N GLN A 154 -20.85 -8.31 -8.02
CA GLN A 154 -19.89 -7.77 -8.97
C GLN A 154 -20.55 -6.65 -9.78
N GLN A 155 -19.95 -5.46 -9.69
CA GLN A 155 -19.51 -4.59 -10.80
C GLN A 155 -19.09 -3.25 -10.17
N GLY A 156 -17.79 -3.05 -9.89
CA GLY A 156 -17.31 -1.74 -9.40
C GLY A 156 -15.88 -1.69 -8.85
N ARG A 157 -15.28 -2.83 -8.45
CA ARG A 157 -14.03 -2.85 -7.67
C ARG A 157 -12.76 -3.32 -8.39
N LYS A 158 -12.83 -3.70 -9.68
CA LYS A 158 -11.66 -4.23 -10.43
C LYS A 158 -10.59 -3.17 -10.73
N THR A 159 -10.94 -1.89 -10.73
CA THR A 159 -10.01 -0.76 -11.01
C THR A 159 -9.04 -0.46 -9.86
N SER A 160 -9.45 -0.74 -8.62
CA SER A 160 -8.65 -0.48 -7.41
C SER A 160 -7.42 -1.40 -7.30
N TRP A 161 -7.59 -2.68 -7.63
CA TRP A 161 -6.50 -3.67 -7.66
C TRP A 161 -5.41 -3.32 -8.67
N MET A 162 -5.80 -2.88 -9.87
CA MET A 162 -4.83 -2.43 -10.86
C MET A 162 -4.13 -1.15 -10.41
N CYS A 163 -4.82 -0.18 -9.81
CA CYS A 163 -4.17 1.04 -9.31
C CYS A 163 -3.15 0.77 -8.21
N CYS A 164 -3.44 -0.15 -7.28
CA CYS A 164 -2.52 -0.47 -6.20
C CYS A 164 -1.38 -1.39 -6.68
N CYS A 165 -1.66 -2.37 -7.55
CA CYS A 165 -0.61 -3.15 -8.22
C CYS A 165 0.25 -2.30 -9.16
N ILE A 166 -0.27 -1.19 -9.71
CA ILE A 166 0.52 -0.18 -10.42
C ILE A 166 1.33 0.62 -9.39
N MET A 167 0.72 1.25 -8.38
CA MET A 167 1.45 1.98 -7.34
C MET A 167 2.59 1.16 -6.72
N ILE A 168 2.34 -0.13 -6.49
CA ILE A 168 3.33 -1.08 -6.04
C ILE A 168 4.24 -1.46 -7.21
N SER A 169 3.84 -1.91 -8.41
CA SER A 169 4.78 -2.27 -9.52
C SER A 169 5.77 -1.18 -9.93
N GLN A 170 5.43 0.07 -9.63
CA GLN A 170 6.24 1.24 -9.91
C GLN A 170 7.33 1.53 -8.87
N MET A 171 7.47 0.68 -7.85
CA MET A 171 8.42 0.87 -6.75
C MET A 171 9.78 0.17 -6.96
N ILE A 172 9.95 -0.62 -8.03
CA ILE A 172 11.20 -1.35 -8.30
C ILE A 172 11.99 -0.59 -9.35
N ARG A 173 13.23 -0.21 -8.99
CA ARG A 173 14.29 0.13 -9.94
C ARG A 173 14.77 -1.09 -10.72
#